data_AF-A0A258KG04-F1
#
_entry.id   AF-A0A258KG04-F1
#
_cell.length_a   1.000
_cell.length_b   1.000
_cell.length_c   1.000
_cell.angle_alpha   90.00
_cell.angle_beta   90.00
_cell.angle_gamma   90.00
#
_symmetry.space_group_name_H-M   'P 1'
#
loop_
_entity.id
_entity.type
_entity.pdbx_description
1 polymer ?
#
loop_
_entity_poly.entity_id
_entity_poly.type
_entity_poly.pdbx_seq_one_letter_code
_entity_poly.pdbx_strand_id
1 'polypeptide(L)'
;MNRRALLATAALVLAAGSAHAQTAPDLSVTIYNSDLALVEDARDLNLKAGRQRLEFKDVSAAIRPETVSLSAAGVTIIEQNFDYDLLTPDKLMEKAVGQQVRIVRTNPGDGKETTEVATVLAANEGVVLRIGDRVEVLRDDGVPTRVIFDKVPETLRARPTLSVTVDADKAGPRASKLSYLTSGLGWKADYVALFDEKKGALDL
;
A
#
# COMPACT_ATOMS: atom_id res chain seq x y z
N MET A 1 57.42 36.80 40.61
CA MET A 1 57.18 36.49 39.18
C MET A 1 56.40 35.19 39.13
N ASN A 2 55.13 35.22 38.67
CA ASN A 2 54.41 34.12 37.99
C ASN A 2 52.90 34.43 37.93
N ARG A 3 52.48 34.84 36.73
CA ARG A 3 51.09 35.05 36.30
C ARG A 3 50.38 33.70 36.22
N ARG A 4 49.11 33.61 36.66
CA ARG A 4 48.21 32.52 36.27
C ARG A 4 46.89 33.08 35.77
N ALA A 5 46.50 32.55 34.62
CA ALA A 5 45.53 33.08 33.68
C ALA A 5 44.09 32.74 34.07
N LEU A 6 43.16 33.66 33.76
CA LEU A 6 41.73 33.38 33.69
C LEU A 6 41.45 32.49 32.46
N LEU A 7 40.76 31.38 32.66
CA LEU A 7 40.12 30.60 31.61
C LEU A 7 38.63 30.95 31.60
N ALA A 8 38.20 31.68 30.57
CA ALA A 8 36.79 31.93 30.30
C ALA A 8 36.20 30.73 29.56
N THR A 9 35.19 30.09 30.15
CA THR A 9 34.47 28.97 29.55
C THR A 9 33.32 29.52 28.71
N ALA A 10 33.40 29.36 27.39
CA ALA A 10 32.31 29.69 26.47
C ALA A 10 31.29 28.54 26.46
N ALA A 11 30.06 28.82 26.87
CA ALA A 11 28.95 27.88 26.78
C ALA A 11 28.36 27.89 25.37
N LEU A 12 28.51 26.79 24.63
CA LEU A 12 27.89 26.57 23.33
C LEU A 12 26.46 26.09 23.56
N VAL A 13 25.46 26.93 23.28
CA VAL A 13 24.04 26.54 23.30
C VAL A 13 23.74 25.80 21.98
N LEU A 14 23.59 24.48 22.05
CA LEU A 14 23.05 23.69 20.94
C LEU A 14 21.53 23.87 20.89
N ALA A 15 21.06 24.59 19.87
CA ALA A 15 19.64 24.62 19.53
C ALA A 15 19.23 23.24 18.99
N ALA A 16 18.46 22.50 19.76
CA ALA A 16 17.84 21.26 19.30
C ALA A 16 16.78 21.60 18.25
N GLY A 17 17.04 21.27 16.99
CA GLY A 17 16.05 21.34 15.93
C GLY A 17 14.93 20.36 16.24
N SER A 18 13.70 20.86 16.34
CA SER A 18 12.49 20.04 16.48
C SER A 18 12.32 19.19 15.21
N ALA A 19 12.79 17.96 15.24
CA ALA A 19 12.38 16.96 14.27
C ALA A 19 10.86 16.79 14.42
N HIS A 20 10.11 17.09 13.36
CA HIS A 20 8.72 16.66 13.23
C HIS A 20 8.73 15.12 13.21
N ALA A 21 8.65 14.51 14.40
CA ALA A 21 8.27 13.12 14.52
C ALA A 21 6.81 13.06 14.04
N GLN A 22 6.61 12.64 12.80
CA GLN A 22 5.32 12.09 12.41
C GLN A 22 5.08 10.92 13.37
N THR A 23 4.16 11.08 14.32
CA THR A 23 3.76 9.99 15.21
C THR A 23 3.39 8.81 14.33
N ALA A 24 4.22 7.76 14.35
CA ALA A 24 3.90 6.54 13.64
C ALA A 24 2.57 6.01 14.20
N PRO A 25 1.66 5.54 13.35
CA PRO A 25 0.43 4.92 13.82
C PRO A 25 0.77 3.78 14.78
N ASP A 26 -0.04 3.63 15.83
CA ASP A 26 -0.02 2.45 16.68
C ASP A 26 -0.65 1.31 15.89
N LEU A 27 0.21 0.52 15.23
CA LEU A 27 -0.17 -0.60 14.39
C LEU A 27 0.02 -1.91 15.16
N SER A 28 -1.07 -2.65 15.34
CA SER A 28 -1.03 -3.98 15.92
C SER A 28 -1.63 -5.01 14.97
N VAL A 29 -1.08 -6.23 15.02
CA VAL A 29 -1.54 -7.36 14.23
C VAL A 29 -1.74 -8.55 15.15
N THR A 30 -2.97 -9.07 15.19
CA THR A 30 -3.30 -10.32 15.88
C THR A 30 -3.50 -11.41 14.86
N ILE A 31 -2.67 -12.45 14.89
CA ILE A 31 -2.73 -13.56 13.93
C ILE A 31 -3.49 -14.73 14.56
N TYR A 32 -4.53 -15.19 13.89
CA TYR A 32 -5.32 -16.36 14.29
C TYR A 32 -4.85 -17.61 13.54
N ASN A 33 -5.25 -18.77 14.08
CA ASN A 33 -5.29 -20.01 13.32
C ASN A 33 -6.28 -19.84 12.15
N SER A 34 -5.99 -20.42 10.98
CA SER A 34 -6.84 -20.44 9.76
C SER A 34 -6.72 -19.24 8.83
N ASP A 35 -5.50 -18.77 8.58
CA ASP A 35 -5.20 -17.75 7.56
C ASP A 35 -6.01 -16.45 7.74
N LEU A 36 -6.17 -16.04 8.99
CA LEU A 36 -6.93 -14.86 9.39
C LEU A 36 -6.10 -14.05 10.36
N ALA A 37 -5.96 -12.75 10.10
CA ALA A 37 -5.35 -11.81 11.01
C ALA A 37 -6.24 -10.57 11.15
N LEU A 38 -6.28 -10.01 12.36
CA LEU A 38 -6.87 -8.71 12.65
C LEU A 38 -5.75 -7.66 12.63
N VAL A 39 -5.93 -6.63 11.81
CA VAL A 39 -5.08 -5.45 11.81
C VAL A 39 -5.83 -4.33 12.50
N GLU A 40 -5.19 -3.67 13.46
CA GLU A 40 -5.69 -2.44 14.09
C GLU A 40 -4.65 -1.34 13.92
N ASP A 41 -5.08 -0.21 13.37
CA ASP A 41 -4.28 0.98 13.10
C ASP A 41 -4.91 2.16 13.85
N ALA A 42 -4.28 2.54 14.96
CA ALA A 42 -4.67 3.68 15.78
C ALA A 42 -3.81 4.90 15.43
N ARG A 43 -4.46 5.98 14.98
CA ARG A 43 -3.79 7.23 14.62
C ARG A 43 -4.70 8.44 14.83
N ASP A 44 -4.08 9.59 15.06
CA ASP A 44 -4.80 10.86 15.05
C ASP A 44 -5.04 11.31 13.60
N LEU A 45 -6.31 11.52 13.25
CA LEU A 45 -6.71 12.08 11.96
C LEU A 45 -7.05 13.55 12.12
N ASN A 46 -6.47 14.40 11.28
CA ASN A 46 -6.85 15.81 11.22
C ASN A 46 -8.06 15.97 10.30
N LEU A 47 -9.24 16.12 10.89
CA LEU A 47 -10.50 16.16 10.15
C LEU A 47 -10.93 17.60 9.87
N LYS A 48 -11.55 17.81 8.71
CA LYS A 48 -12.34 19.01 8.41
C LYS A 48 -13.76 18.83 8.95
N ALA A 49 -14.49 19.91 9.18
CA ALA A 49 -15.92 19.80 9.47
C ALA A 49 -16.69 19.40 8.20
N GLY A 50 -17.73 18.59 8.34
CA GLY A 50 -18.58 18.09 7.26
C GLY A 50 -18.01 16.89 6.50
N ARG A 51 -18.56 16.65 5.31
CA ARG A 51 -18.22 15.52 4.44
C ARG A 51 -16.81 15.64 3.86
N GLN A 52 -16.01 14.59 4.03
CA GLN A 52 -14.67 14.48 3.44
C GLN A 52 -14.28 13.05 3.10
N ARG A 53 -13.31 12.90 2.21
CA ARG A 53 -12.70 11.62 1.83
C ARG A 53 -11.38 11.44 2.59
N LEU A 54 -11.22 10.29 3.22
CA LEU A 54 -10.00 9.84 3.89
C LEU A 54 -9.38 8.69 3.10
N GLU A 55 -8.06 8.69 2.96
CA GLU A 55 -7.31 7.62 2.29
C GLU A 55 -6.35 6.97 3.28
N PHE A 56 -6.52 5.67 3.47
CA PHE A 56 -5.63 4.80 4.24
C PHE A 56 -4.81 4.00 3.23
N LYS A 57 -3.59 4.51 2.98
CA LYS A 57 -2.59 3.86 2.13
C LYS A 57 -1.92 2.72 2.89
N ASP A 58 -1.32 1.80 2.14
CA ASP A 58 -0.54 0.69 2.71
C ASP A 58 -1.38 -0.28 3.58
N VAL A 59 -2.68 -0.38 3.30
CA VAL A 59 -3.51 -1.46 3.86
C VAL A 59 -3.13 -2.79 3.22
N SER A 60 -3.52 -3.91 3.84
CA SER A 60 -3.27 -5.23 3.24
C SER A 60 -3.93 -5.34 1.86
N ALA A 61 -3.22 -5.92 0.89
CA ALA A 61 -3.81 -6.30 -0.40
C ALA A 61 -4.84 -7.45 -0.27
N ALA A 62 -4.75 -8.23 0.82
CA ALA A 62 -5.66 -9.32 1.16
C ALA A 62 -6.68 -8.90 2.24
N ILE A 63 -6.91 -7.60 2.40
CA ILE A 63 -7.97 -7.07 3.25
C ILE A 63 -9.32 -7.66 2.85
N ARG A 64 -10.18 -7.87 3.84
CA ARG A 64 -11.59 -8.22 3.68
C ARG A 64 -12.44 -6.96 3.88
N PRO A 65 -12.83 -6.23 2.82
CA PRO A 65 -13.41 -4.91 2.99
C PRO A 65 -14.72 -4.90 3.76
N GLU A 66 -15.46 -6.00 3.73
CA GLU A 66 -16.70 -6.18 4.49
C GLU A 66 -16.50 -6.18 6.02
N THR A 67 -15.25 -6.26 6.49
CA THR A 67 -14.88 -6.28 7.91
C THR A 67 -14.31 -4.95 8.40
N VAL A 68 -14.20 -3.96 7.50
CA VAL A 68 -13.57 -2.67 7.82
C VAL A 68 -14.44 -1.86 8.76
N SER A 69 -13.86 -1.45 9.89
CA SER A 69 -14.47 -0.54 10.85
C SER A 69 -13.54 0.63 11.15
N LEU A 70 -14.09 1.84 11.12
CA LEU A 70 -13.39 3.07 11.49
C LEU A 70 -14.13 3.74 12.66
N SER A 71 -13.48 3.85 13.81
CA SER A 71 -14.03 4.53 14.98
C SER A 71 -13.31 5.85 15.23
N ALA A 72 -14.06 6.95 15.32
CA ALA A 72 -13.56 8.27 15.74
C ALA A 72 -14.71 9.07 16.37
N ALA A 73 -14.41 9.88 17.39
CA ALA A 73 -15.42 10.64 18.11
C ALA A 73 -16.04 11.76 17.24
N GLY A 74 -17.37 11.81 17.15
CA GLY A 74 -18.09 12.83 16.37
C GLY A 74 -18.00 12.62 14.85
N VAL A 75 -17.64 11.41 14.40
CA VAL A 75 -17.47 11.05 12.99
C VAL A 75 -18.47 9.98 12.60
N THR A 76 -19.18 10.20 11.49
CA THR A 76 -20.08 9.21 10.89
C THR A 76 -19.49 8.73 9.57
N ILE A 77 -19.45 7.41 9.38
CA ILE A 77 -19.05 6.83 8.09
C ILE A 77 -20.25 6.92 7.14
N ILE A 78 -20.05 7.55 5.99
CA ILE A 78 -21.05 7.62 4.92
C ILE A 78 -20.84 6.46 3.94
N GLU A 79 -19.58 6.21 3.56
CA GLU A 79 -19.24 5.27 2.50
C GLU A 79 -17.85 4.69 2.73
N GLN A 80 -17.66 3.42 2.42
CA GLN A 80 -16.37 2.75 2.40
C GLN A 80 -16.16 2.16 0.99
N ASN A 81 -15.01 2.44 0.38
CA ASN A 81 -14.63 1.85 -0.88
C ASN A 81 -13.20 1.31 -0.78
N PHE A 82 -13.02 0.07 -1.20
CA PHE A 82 -11.69 -0.52 -1.34
C PHE A 82 -11.28 -0.52 -2.80
N ASP A 83 -10.18 0.17 -3.10
CA ASP A 83 -9.66 0.26 -4.47
C ASP A 83 -8.79 -0.97 -4.74
N TYR A 84 -9.38 -2.01 -5.34
CA TYR A 84 -8.70 -3.28 -5.66
C TYR A 84 -7.69 -3.18 -6.82
N ASP A 85 -7.84 -2.19 -7.69
CA ASP A 85 -7.06 -2.11 -8.92
C ASP A 85 -5.66 -1.53 -8.66
N LEU A 86 -4.76 -2.41 -8.22
CA LEU A 86 -3.35 -2.09 -8.09
C LEU A 86 -2.72 -1.85 -9.47
N LEU A 87 -1.74 -0.95 -9.50
CA LEU A 87 -0.92 -0.65 -10.68
C LEU A 87 0.00 -1.83 -10.97
N THR A 88 -0.50 -2.80 -11.73
CA THR A 88 0.25 -3.93 -12.30
C THR A 88 0.29 -3.80 -13.82
N PRO A 89 1.27 -4.42 -14.50
CA PRO A 89 1.31 -4.43 -15.97
C PRO A 89 0.00 -4.93 -16.59
N ASP A 90 -0.57 -6.00 -16.02
CA ASP A 90 -1.83 -6.59 -16.51
C ASP A 90 -3.02 -5.65 -16.31
N LYS A 91 -3.14 -5.02 -15.13
CA LYS A 91 -4.21 -4.03 -14.88
C LYS A 91 -4.06 -2.79 -15.76
N LEU A 92 -2.82 -2.39 -16.05
CA LEU A 92 -2.56 -1.30 -16.98
C LEU A 92 -3.02 -1.67 -18.41
N MET A 93 -2.87 -2.94 -18.81
CA MET A 93 -3.42 -3.47 -20.07
C MET A 93 -4.93 -3.52 -20.10
N GLU A 94 -5.55 -4.07 -19.07
CA GLU A 94 -7.00 -4.13 -18.94
C GLU A 94 -7.63 -2.74 -19.04
N LYS A 95 -7.06 -1.72 -18.37
CA LYS A 95 -7.56 -0.34 -18.44
C LYS A 95 -7.24 0.37 -19.76
N ALA A 96 -6.26 -0.11 -20.51
CA ALA A 96 -5.90 0.42 -21.82
C ALA A 96 -6.77 -0.14 -22.96
N VAL A 97 -7.64 -1.13 -22.72
CA VAL A 97 -8.57 -1.65 -23.73
C VAL A 97 -9.40 -0.52 -24.34
N GLY A 98 -9.41 -0.44 -25.67
CA GLY A 98 -10.03 0.63 -26.45
C GLY A 98 -9.18 1.90 -26.60
N GLN A 99 -8.02 1.99 -25.93
CA GLN A 99 -7.12 3.13 -26.00
C GLN A 99 -5.91 2.87 -26.92
N GLN A 100 -5.28 3.95 -27.35
CA GLN A 100 -4.02 3.90 -28.09
C GLN A 100 -2.83 3.82 -27.14
N VAL A 101 -1.87 2.98 -27.50
CA VAL A 101 -0.59 2.77 -26.81
C VAL A 101 0.53 2.78 -27.82
N ARG A 102 1.76 3.05 -27.38
CA ARG A 102 2.95 2.95 -28.24
C ARG A 102 3.68 1.66 -27.95
N ILE A 103 3.98 0.88 -28.99
CA ILE A 103 4.75 -0.35 -28.90
C ILE A 103 6.15 -0.06 -29.43
N VAL A 104 7.16 -0.36 -28.63
CA VAL A 104 8.56 -0.28 -29.03
C VAL A 104 9.12 -1.68 -29.14
N ARG A 105 9.58 -2.07 -30.34
CA ARG A 105 10.23 -3.35 -30.59
C ARG A 105 11.71 -3.12 -30.88
N THR A 106 12.58 -3.91 -30.28
CA THR A 106 14.01 -3.87 -30.56
C THR A 106 14.40 -5.08 -31.39
N ASN A 107 15.04 -4.86 -32.54
CA ASN A 107 15.58 -5.95 -33.34
C ASN A 107 16.78 -6.58 -32.61
N PRO A 108 16.76 -7.89 -32.29
CA PRO A 108 17.84 -8.53 -31.53
C PRO A 108 19.17 -8.57 -32.27
N GLY A 109 19.16 -8.51 -33.61
CA GLY A 109 20.36 -8.65 -34.43
C GLY A 109 21.19 -7.36 -34.55
N ASP A 110 20.54 -6.19 -34.53
CA ASP A 110 21.22 -4.89 -34.73
C ASP A 110 20.90 -3.83 -33.66
N GLY A 111 20.02 -4.15 -32.71
CA GLY A 111 19.63 -3.25 -31.62
C GLY A 111 18.76 -2.07 -32.03
N LYS A 112 18.29 -1.99 -33.28
CA LYS A 112 17.44 -0.87 -33.71
C LYS A 112 16.05 -0.97 -33.10
N GLU A 113 15.56 0.17 -32.62
CA GLU A 113 14.21 0.28 -32.07
C GLU A 113 13.23 0.80 -33.13
N THR A 114 12.08 0.13 -33.26
CA THR A 114 10.93 0.61 -34.04
C THR A 114 9.79 0.92 -33.09
N THR A 115 9.13 2.07 -33.29
CA THR A 115 7.96 2.48 -32.51
C THR A 115 6.73 2.50 -33.41
N GLU A 116 5.67 1.81 -33.00
CA GLU A 116 4.39 1.76 -33.69
C GLU A 116 3.26 2.16 -32.73
N VAL A 117 2.22 2.83 -33.25
CA VAL A 117 1.01 3.12 -32.48
C VAL A 117 0.05 1.95 -32.64
N ALA A 118 -0.46 1.44 -31.52
CA ALA A 118 -1.37 0.32 -31.48
C ALA A 118 -2.64 0.68 -30.69
N THR A 119 -3.79 0.12 -31.06
CA THR A 119 -5.00 0.17 -30.23
C THR A 119 -5.15 -1.16 -29.50
N VAL A 120 -5.30 -1.13 -28.17
CA VAL A 120 -5.54 -2.36 -27.40
C VAL A 120 -6.97 -2.82 -27.63
N LEU A 121 -7.15 -4.01 -28.19
CA LEU A 121 -8.46 -4.60 -28.45
C LEU A 121 -8.93 -5.48 -27.30
N ALA A 122 -8.02 -6.21 -26.66
CA ALA A 122 -8.31 -7.13 -25.57
C ALA A 122 -7.07 -7.33 -24.68
N ALA A 123 -7.30 -7.69 -23.41
CA ALA A 123 -6.26 -7.92 -22.41
C ALA A 123 -6.64 -9.05 -21.41
N ASN A 124 -7.60 -9.91 -21.78
CA ASN A 124 -8.10 -11.02 -20.98
C ASN A 124 -7.52 -12.34 -21.50
N GLU A 125 -6.52 -12.89 -20.82
CA GLU A 125 -5.75 -14.11 -21.24
C GLU A 125 -4.73 -13.88 -22.36
N GLY A 126 -4.36 -12.62 -22.60
CA GLY A 126 -3.39 -12.20 -23.60
C GLY A 126 -3.72 -10.81 -24.13
N VAL A 127 -2.72 -10.11 -24.65
CA VAL A 127 -2.90 -8.74 -25.17
C VAL A 127 -3.07 -8.80 -26.68
N VAL A 128 -4.21 -8.34 -27.17
CA VAL A 128 -4.50 -8.22 -28.61
C VAL A 128 -4.46 -6.76 -29.02
N LEU A 129 -3.69 -6.47 -30.05
CA LEU A 129 -3.40 -5.12 -30.53
C LEU A 129 -3.83 -4.97 -31.99
N ARG A 130 -4.35 -3.80 -32.34
CA ARG A 130 -4.51 -3.38 -33.74
C ARG A 130 -3.42 -2.37 -34.09
N ILE A 131 -2.62 -2.65 -35.10
CA ILE A 131 -1.56 -1.77 -35.61
C ILE A 131 -1.87 -1.48 -37.07
N GLY A 132 -2.28 -0.25 -37.39
CA GLY A 132 -2.84 0.06 -38.71
C GLY A 132 -3.99 -0.89 -39.06
N ASP A 133 -3.85 -1.64 -40.15
CA ASP A 133 -4.88 -2.55 -40.67
C ASP A 133 -4.73 -4.00 -40.18
N ARG A 134 -3.71 -4.33 -39.38
CA ARG A 134 -3.46 -5.69 -38.89
C ARG A 134 -3.76 -5.86 -37.41
N VAL A 135 -4.16 -7.06 -37.04
CA VAL A 135 -4.37 -7.48 -35.64
C VAL A 135 -3.25 -8.43 -35.25
N GLU A 136 -2.60 -8.14 -34.14
CA GLU A 136 -1.49 -8.91 -33.59
C GLU A 136 -1.79 -9.32 -32.14
N VAL A 137 -1.25 -10.47 -31.74
CA VAL A 137 -1.18 -10.85 -30.33
C VAL A 137 0.21 -10.50 -29.82
N LEU A 138 0.29 -9.76 -28.71
CA LEU A 138 1.55 -9.51 -28.03
C LEU A 138 2.04 -10.82 -27.44
N ARG A 139 3.17 -11.31 -27.95
CA ARG A 139 3.78 -12.57 -27.54
C ARG A 139 4.73 -12.34 -26.37
N ASP A 140 4.78 -13.31 -25.46
CA ASP A 140 5.79 -13.40 -24.41
C ASP A 140 6.90 -14.39 -24.85
N ASP A 141 7.56 -14.09 -25.97
CA ASP A 141 8.58 -14.95 -26.58
C ASP A 141 10.02 -14.44 -26.35
N GLY A 142 10.20 -13.55 -25.36
CA GLY A 142 11.50 -13.01 -24.97
C GLY A 142 12.09 -11.97 -25.93
N VAL A 143 11.38 -11.61 -27.02
CA VAL A 143 11.79 -10.51 -27.89
C VAL A 143 11.60 -9.19 -27.14
N PRO A 144 12.63 -8.31 -27.03
CA PRO A 144 12.52 -7.06 -26.29
C PRO A 144 11.43 -6.16 -26.88
N THR A 145 10.28 -6.17 -26.22
CA THR A 145 9.10 -5.38 -26.59
C THR A 145 8.63 -4.60 -25.37
N ARG A 146 8.42 -3.30 -25.53
CA ARG A 146 7.92 -2.42 -24.46
C ARG A 146 6.63 -1.78 -24.91
N VAL A 147 5.68 -1.66 -23.99
CA VAL A 147 4.46 -0.88 -24.20
C VAL A 147 4.58 0.41 -23.41
N ILE A 148 4.32 1.55 -24.06
CA ILE A 148 4.37 2.87 -23.46
C ILE A 148 2.94 3.42 -23.40
N PHE A 149 2.54 3.78 -22.19
CA PHE A 149 1.31 4.51 -21.87
C PHE A 149 1.64 5.98 -21.75
N ASP A 150 0.73 6.83 -22.20
CA ASP A 150 0.90 8.27 -22.05
C ASP A 150 0.62 8.74 -20.62
N LYS A 151 -0.24 8.02 -19.88
CA LYS A 151 -0.52 8.28 -18.46
C LYS A 151 -0.93 7.02 -17.72
N VAL A 152 -0.76 7.03 -16.40
CA VAL A 152 -1.37 6.05 -15.51
C VAL A 152 -2.86 6.41 -15.34
N PRO A 153 -3.80 5.46 -15.54
CA PRO A 153 -5.22 5.70 -15.28
C PRO A 153 -5.46 6.14 -13.83
N GLU A 154 -6.33 7.13 -13.63
CA GLU A 154 -6.62 7.70 -12.29
C GLU A 154 -7.23 6.69 -11.31
N THR A 155 -7.81 5.60 -11.82
CA THR A 155 -8.39 4.52 -11.02
C THR A 155 -7.36 3.53 -10.48
N LEU A 156 -6.15 3.47 -11.07
CA LEU A 156 -5.11 2.55 -10.62
C LEU A 156 -4.34 3.15 -9.45
N ARG A 157 -4.08 2.34 -8.43
CA ARG A 157 -3.34 2.74 -7.24
C ARG A 157 -2.00 2.03 -7.18
N ALA A 158 -0.93 2.76 -6.87
CA ALA A 158 0.40 2.17 -6.73
C ALA A 158 0.49 1.20 -5.53
N ARG A 159 -0.37 1.40 -4.52
CA ARG A 159 -0.42 0.61 -3.29
C ARG A 159 -1.87 0.38 -2.89
N PRO A 160 -2.20 -0.74 -2.21
CA PRO A 160 -3.54 -0.96 -1.71
C PRO A 160 -3.97 0.21 -0.85
N THR A 161 -5.13 0.78 -1.19
CA THR A 161 -5.63 1.98 -0.55
C THR A 161 -7.11 1.76 -0.24
N LEU A 162 -7.41 1.78 1.06
CA LEU A 162 -8.79 1.88 1.51
C LEU A 162 -9.14 3.36 1.51
N SER A 163 -10.28 3.74 0.94
CA SER A 163 -10.75 5.08 1.14
C SER A 163 -12.17 5.14 1.70
N VAL A 164 -12.36 6.05 2.66
CA VAL A 164 -13.56 6.15 3.50
C VAL A 164 -14.09 7.57 3.41
N THR A 165 -15.37 7.72 3.10
CA THR A 165 -16.06 9.00 3.12
C THR A 165 -16.72 9.14 4.47
N VAL A 166 -16.39 10.21 5.20
CA VAL A 166 -16.91 10.47 6.54
C VAL A 166 -17.56 11.85 6.61
N ASP A 167 -18.50 12.03 7.53
CA ASP A 167 -19.00 13.32 7.98
C ASP A 167 -18.52 13.56 9.40
N ALA A 168 -17.82 14.68 9.64
CA ALA A 168 -17.32 15.04 10.95
C ALA A 168 -18.05 16.28 11.49
N ASP A 169 -18.49 16.21 12.74
CA ASP A 169 -19.24 17.29 13.39
C ASP A 169 -18.45 18.61 13.48
N LYS A 170 -17.12 18.52 13.65
CA LYS A 170 -16.19 19.64 13.85
C LYS A 170 -14.83 19.32 13.25
N ALA A 171 -14.10 20.38 12.90
CA ALA A 171 -12.71 20.27 12.46
C ALA A 171 -11.75 20.06 13.64
N GLY A 172 -10.64 19.36 13.41
CA GLY A 172 -9.55 19.17 14.36
C GLY A 172 -8.99 17.75 14.41
N PRO A 173 -7.93 17.51 15.21
CA PRO A 173 -7.37 16.18 15.42
C PRO A 173 -8.36 15.29 16.18
N ARG A 174 -8.53 14.05 15.71
CA ARG A 174 -9.37 13.02 16.32
C ARG A 174 -8.60 11.71 16.44
N ALA A 175 -8.51 11.18 17.66
CA ALA A 175 -8.10 9.81 17.88
C ALA A 175 -9.04 8.89 17.10
N SER A 176 -8.45 8.13 16.18
CA SER A 176 -9.17 7.27 15.25
C SER A 176 -8.55 5.89 15.27
N LYS A 177 -9.38 4.85 15.13
CA LYS A 177 -8.91 3.48 14.97
C LYS A 177 -9.57 2.85 13.75
N LEU A 178 -8.74 2.41 12.81
CA LEU A 178 -9.13 1.57 11.70
C LEU A 178 -8.87 0.11 12.09
N SER A 179 -9.85 -0.77 11.91
CA SER A 179 -9.70 -2.20 12.14
C SER A 179 -10.28 -2.99 10.97
N TYR A 180 -9.61 -4.07 10.58
CA TYR A 180 -10.05 -4.95 9.50
C TYR A 180 -9.42 -6.33 9.60
N LEU A 181 -10.05 -7.32 8.98
CA LEU A 181 -9.49 -8.64 8.79
C LEU A 181 -8.71 -8.72 7.47
N THR A 182 -7.61 -9.47 7.49
CA THR A 182 -6.82 -9.84 6.32
C THR A 182 -6.49 -11.32 6.36
N SER A 183 -6.28 -11.92 5.19
CA SER A 183 -5.66 -13.24 5.05
C SER A 183 -4.19 -13.12 4.64
N GLY A 184 -3.51 -14.26 4.45
CA GLY A 184 -2.11 -14.36 4.04
C GLY A 184 -1.11 -14.45 5.19
N LEU A 185 -1.59 -14.53 6.45
CA LEU A 185 -0.75 -14.64 7.64
C LEU A 185 -1.11 -15.90 8.42
N GLY A 186 -0.11 -16.75 8.65
CA GLY A 186 -0.23 -17.94 9.47
C GLY A 186 0.85 -17.95 10.56
N TRP A 187 0.54 -18.60 11.68
CA TRP A 187 1.51 -18.88 12.73
C TRP A 187 1.37 -20.34 13.19
N LYS A 188 2.47 -20.88 13.70
CA LYS A 188 2.54 -22.21 14.29
C LYS A 188 3.44 -22.14 15.51
N ALA A 189 3.03 -22.80 16.59
CA ALA A 189 3.89 -23.03 17.75
C ALA A 189 3.95 -24.53 18.03
N ASP A 190 5.17 -25.03 18.22
CA ASP A 190 5.44 -26.39 18.64
C ASP A 190 5.87 -26.35 20.11
N TYR A 191 5.21 -27.14 20.96
CA TYR A 191 5.50 -27.22 22.40
C TYR A 191 5.91 -28.65 22.76
N VAL A 192 6.88 -28.77 23.67
CA VAL A 192 7.32 -30.08 24.20
C VAL A 192 7.14 -30.02 25.71
N ALA A 193 6.29 -30.91 26.24
CA ALA A 193 6.09 -31.02 27.66
C ALA A 193 6.77 -32.28 28.20
N LEU A 194 7.36 -32.20 29.40
CA LEU A 194 7.83 -33.35 30.17
C LEU A 194 6.83 -33.68 31.29
N PHE A 195 6.49 -34.96 31.41
CA PHE A 195 5.62 -35.45 32.47
C PHE A 195 6.41 -36.30 33.48
N ASP A 196 6.34 -35.95 34.76
CA ASP A 196 6.88 -36.73 35.88
C ASP A 196 5.73 -37.50 36.56
N GLU A 197 5.63 -38.80 36.27
CA GLU A 197 4.59 -39.70 36.77
C GLU A 197 4.62 -39.85 38.30
N LYS A 198 5.80 -39.78 38.93
CA LYS A 198 5.94 -39.93 40.38
C LYS A 198 5.45 -38.71 41.13
N LYS A 199 5.63 -37.53 40.54
CA LYS A 199 5.17 -36.25 41.11
C LYS A 199 3.79 -35.84 40.63
N GLY A 200 3.25 -36.52 39.62
CA GLY A 200 2.00 -36.14 38.96
C GLY A 200 2.06 -34.73 38.36
N ALA A 201 3.23 -34.31 37.88
CA ALA A 201 3.49 -32.94 37.45
C ALA A 201 3.87 -32.89 35.96
N LEU A 202 3.41 -31.84 35.28
CA LEU A 202 3.74 -31.53 33.88
C LEU A 202 4.58 -30.24 33.85
N ASP A 203 5.69 -30.28 33.12
CA ASP A 203 6.56 -29.14 32.82
C ASP A 203 6.48 -28.87 31.31
N LEU A 204 6.40 -27.59 30.92
CA LEU A 204 5.98 -27.14 29.58
C LEU A 204 7.01 -26.19 28.97
#